data_AF-A0A078GXB8-F1
#
_entry.id   AF-A0A078GXB8-F1
#
_cell.length_a   1.000
_cell.length_b   1.000
_cell.length_c   1.000
_cell.angle_alpha   90.00
_cell.angle_beta   90.00
_cell.angle_gamma   90.00
#
_symmetry.space_group_name_H-M   'P 1'
#
loop_
_entity.id
_entity.type
_entity.pdbx_description
1 polymer ?
#
loop_
_entity_poly.entity_id
_entity_poly.type
_entity_poly.pdbx_seq_one_letter_code
_entity_poly.pdbx_strand_id
1 'polypeptide(L)'
;MGNVLSNGFQAATSFFLEKAKYILELEDNLEALQEVARRLKAMKDDLQNQLEMEERKGLRALEEIKVWLSEVKAIQPKVTKLLEDRTSEIERLSMYGYCSSNFLLTYHYGKNVFETLEKVRSILSSKPCGEVVARRILPPGVNDIDTQRTVGLEKTLEDAWSLLMEKEVGILGIYGMGGIGKTTLLKQINEKSKRRSVKD
;
A
#
# COMPACT_ATOMS: atom_id res chain seq x y z
N MET A 1 -45.55 -44.23 0.22
CA MET A 1 -45.12 -43.19 -0.74
C MET A 1 -45.01 -41.78 -0.15
N GLY A 2 -45.49 -41.50 1.08
CA GLY A 2 -45.44 -40.15 1.69
C GLY A 2 -44.07 -39.66 2.18
N ASN A 3 -43.14 -40.55 2.56
CA ASN A 3 -41.89 -40.13 3.22
C ASN A 3 -40.81 -39.62 2.24
N VAL A 4 -40.80 -40.10 0.98
CA VAL A 4 -39.79 -39.70 -0.01
C VAL A 4 -40.04 -38.29 -0.54
N LEU A 5 -41.32 -37.95 -0.75
CA LEU A 5 -41.74 -36.59 -1.16
C LEU A 5 -41.50 -35.56 -0.05
N SER A 6 -41.75 -35.92 1.21
CA SER A 6 -41.49 -35.03 2.37
C SER A 6 -40.00 -34.76 2.55
N ASN A 7 -39.15 -35.78 2.42
CA ASN A 7 -37.70 -35.63 2.56
C ASN A 7 -37.10 -34.79 1.42
N GLY A 8 -37.59 -34.97 0.18
CA GLY A 8 -37.19 -34.16 -0.96
C GLY A 8 -37.59 -32.69 -0.81
N PHE A 9 -38.80 -32.42 -0.32
CA PHE A 9 -39.26 -31.06 -0.04
C PHE A 9 -38.42 -30.39 1.05
N GLN A 10 -38.12 -31.08 2.15
CA GLN A 10 -37.31 -30.55 3.23
C GLN A 10 -35.87 -30.25 2.80
N ALA A 11 -35.24 -31.15 2.05
CA ALA A 11 -33.89 -30.94 1.51
C ALA A 11 -33.84 -29.77 0.50
N ALA A 12 -34.89 -29.61 -0.31
CA ALA A 12 -35.02 -28.46 -1.20
C ALA A 12 -35.13 -27.15 -0.38
N THR A 13 -35.98 -27.11 0.65
CA THR A 13 -36.13 -25.91 1.49
C THR A 13 -34.84 -25.52 2.20
N SER A 14 -34.05 -26.47 2.73
CA SER A 14 -32.76 -26.15 3.35
C SER A 14 -31.75 -25.61 2.34
N PHE A 15 -31.70 -26.18 1.14
CA PHE A 15 -30.82 -25.71 0.06
C PHE A 15 -31.17 -24.29 -0.40
N PHE A 16 -32.45 -23.96 -0.52
CA PHE A 16 -32.88 -22.61 -0.89
C PHE A 16 -32.61 -21.60 0.23
N LEU A 17 -32.82 -21.96 1.50
CA LEU A 17 -32.55 -21.09 2.64
C LEU A 17 -31.06 -20.73 2.75
N GLU A 18 -30.18 -21.71 2.58
CA GLU A 18 -28.72 -21.49 2.62
C GLU A 18 -28.27 -20.49 1.53
N LYS A 19 -28.83 -20.60 0.33
CA LYS A 19 -28.53 -19.68 -0.77
C LYS A 19 -29.19 -18.32 -0.62
N ALA A 20 -30.40 -18.28 -0.08
CA ALA A 20 -31.16 -17.05 0.14
C ALA A 20 -30.43 -16.12 1.13
N LYS A 21 -29.66 -16.67 2.08
CA LYS A 21 -28.84 -15.89 3.00
C LYS A 21 -27.95 -14.87 2.28
N TYR A 22 -27.22 -15.29 1.25
CA TYR A 22 -26.32 -14.40 0.49
C TYR A 22 -27.05 -13.29 -0.29
N ILE A 23 -28.34 -13.51 -0.59
CA ILE A 23 -29.18 -12.54 -1.27
C ILE A 23 -29.75 -11.54 -0.26
N LEU A 24 -30.25 -12.04 0.87
CA LEU A 24 -30.82 -11.22 1.95
C LEU A 24 -29.77 -10.30 2.58
N GLU A 25 -28.55 -10.80 2.75
CA GLU A 25 -27.43 -10.04 3.32
C GLU A 25 -26.64 -9.27 2.24
N LEU A 26 -27.09 -9.24 0.98
CA LEU A 26 -26.30 -8.68 -0.12
C LEU A 26 -25.99 -7.19 0.08
N GLU A 27 -27.00 -6.39 0.40
CA GLU A 27 -26.85 -4.94 0.57
C GLU A 27 -25.91 -4.61 1.73
N ASP A 28 -26.11 -5.26 2.89
CA ASP A 28 -25.25 -5.11 4.06
C ASP A 28 -23.80 -5.52 3.75
N ASN A 29 -23.61 -6.63 3.03
CA ASN A 29 -22.29 -7.11 2.63
C ASN A 29 -21.61 -6.16 1.63
N LEU A 30 -22.36 -5.54 0.73
CA LEU A 30 -21.84 -4.53 -0.21
C LEU A 30 -21.43 -3.24 0.51
N GLU A 31 -22.23 -2.78 1.46
CA GLU A 31 -21.88 -1.63 2.29
C GLU A 31 -20.63 -1.91 3.14
N ALA A 32 -20.57 -3.09 3.77
CA ALA A 32 -19.40 -3.54 4.50
C ALA A 32 -18.17 -3.64 3.57
N LEU A 33 -18.32 -4.18 2.36
CA LEU A 33 -17.25 -4.28 1.36
C LEU A 33 -16.71 -2.91 0.97
N GLN A 34 -17.60 -1.94 0.73
CA GLN A 34 -17.23 -0.56 0.41
C GLN A 34 -16.41 0.08 1.54
N GLU A 35 -16.83 -0.10 2.79
CA GLU A 35 -16.12 0.46 3.94
C GLU A 35 -14.75 -0.20 4.15
N VAL A 36 -14.66 -1.53 4.11
CA VAL A 36 -13.35 -2.20 4.25
C VAL A 36 -12.42 -1.90 3.07
N ALA A 37 -12.95 -1.71 1.86
CA ALA A 37 -12.19 -1.31 0.69
C ALA A 37 -11.59 0.09 0.85
N ARG A 38 -12.38 1.04 1.39
CA ARG A 38 -11.91 2.39 1.69
C ARG A 38 -10.75 2.36 2.70
N ARG A 39 -10.90 1.57 3.77
CA ARG A 39 -9.84 1.38 4.78
C ARG A 39 -8.59 0.72 4.19
N LEU A 40 -8.76 -0.30 3.36
CA LEU A 40 -7.66 -0.98 2.67
C LEU A 40 -6.87 -0.02 1.77
N LYS A 41 -7.57 0.82 1.01
CA LYS A 41 -6.97 1.83 0.15
C LYS A 41 -6.15 2.84 0.96
N ALA A 42 -6.74 3.44 2.00
CA ALA A 42 -6.05 4.40 2.84
C ALA A 42 -4.76 3.80 3.44
N MET A 43 -4.84 2.57 3.94
CA MET A 43 -3.69 1.89 4.52
C MET A 43 -2.61 1.53 3.51
N LYS A 44 -2.99 1.14 2.29
CA LYS A 44 -2.06 0.93 1.18
C LYS A 44 -1.33 2.23 0.84
N ASP A 45 -2.07 3.32 0.70
CA ASP A 45 -1.50 4.63 0.35
C ASP A 45 -0.52 5.11 1.44
N ASP A 46 -0.89 4.97 2.73
CA ASP A 46 0.00 5.28 3.86
C ASP A 46 1.30 4.46 3.84
N LEU A 47 1.21 3.14 3.65
CA LEU A 47 2.39 2.26 3.59
C LEU A 47 3.27 2.55 2.37
N GLN A 48 2.68 2.90 1.22
CA GLN A 48 3.43 3.30 0.03
C GLN A 48 4.20 4.61 0.26
N ASN A 49 3.55 5.60 0.89
CA ASN A 49 4.20 6.87 1.25
C ASN A 49 5.34 6.65 2.24
N GLN A 50 5.15 5.80 3.25
CA GLN A 50 6.21 5.43 4.18
C GLN A 50 7.39 4.77 3.46
N LEU A 51 7.11 3.86 2.52
CA LEU A 51 8.14 3.19 1.73
C LEU A 51 9.02 4.20 0.97
N GLU A 52 8.40 5.15 0.30
CA GLU A 52 9.09 6.17 -0.48
C GLU A 52 9.96 7.07 0.41
N MET A 53 9.48 7.40 1.62
CA MET A 53 10.24 8.20 2.58
C MET A 53 11.44 7.44 3.15
N GLU A 54 11.32 6.14 3.38
CA GLU A 54 12.42 5.31 3.87
C GLU A 54 13.45 5.02 2.77
N GLU A 55 13.03 4.77 1.52
CA GLU A 55 13.96 4.61 0.39
C GLU A 55 14.84 5.85 0.20
N ARG A 56 14.28 7.06 0.37
CA ARG A 56 15.06 8.32 0.34
C ARG A 56 16.10 8.42 1.46
N LYS A 57 15.89 7.73 2.59
CA LYS A 57 16.85 7.64 3.70
C LYS A 57 17.88 6.52 3.52
N GLY A 58 17.87 5.82 2.38
CA GLY A 58 18.73 4.65 2.12
C GLY A 58 18.29 3.40 2.90
N LEU A 59 17.04 3.39 3.37
CA LEU A 59 16.47 2.36 4.21
C LEU A 59 15.61 1.41 3.35
N ARG A 60 15.82 0.09 3.50
CA ARG A 60 15.12 -0.90 2.67
C ARG A 60 13.81 -1.34 3.32
N ALA A 61 12.75 -1.32 2.52
CA ALA A 61 11.46 -1.94 2.78
C ALA A 61 11.57 -3.37 3.34
N LEU A 62 10.79 -3.68 4.38
CA LEU A 62 10.59 -5.07 4.83
C LEU A 62 9.88 -5.86 3.74
N GLU A 63 10.33 -7.09 3.49
CA GLU A 63 9.78 -7.95 2.45
C GLU A 63 8.29 -8.27 2.70
N GLU A 64 7.89 -8.35 3.97
CA GLU A 64 6.49 -8.52 4.40
C GLU A 64 5.56 -7.41 3.89
N ILE A 65 6.02 -6.15 3.89
CA ILE A 65 5.25 -5.01 3.38
C ILE A 65 5.03 -5.12 1.87
N LYS A 66 6.04 -5.58 1.13
CA LYS A 66 5.92 -5.76 -0.33
C LYS A 66 4.96 -6.88 -0.70
N VAL A 67 5.02 -8.00 0.03
CA VAL A 67 4.10 -9.12 -0.15
C VAL A 67 2.67 -8.65 0.12
N TRP A 68 2.44 -7.99 1.26
CA TRP A 68 1.13 -7.46 1.62
C TRP A 68 0.60 -6.47 0.57
N LEU A 69 1.41 -5.50 0.13
CA LEU A 69 1.02 -4.56 -0.93
C LEU A 69 0.68 -5.25 -2.26
N SER A 70 1.34 -6.36 -2.58
CA SER A 70 1.04 -7.16 -3.78
C SER A 70 -0.31 -7.86 -3.65
N GLU A 71 -0.64 -8.40 -2.48
CA GLU A 71 -1.96 -8.99 -2.21
C GLU A 71 -3.08 -7.95 -2.32
N VAL A 72 -2.86 -6.74 -1.79
CA VAL A 72 -3.81 -5.63 -1.93
C VAL A 72 -4.02 -5.26 -3.39
N LYS A 73 -2.93 -5.12 -4.16
CA LYS A 73 -3.03 -4.82 -5.60
C LYS A 73 -3.77 -5.91 -6.37
N ALA A 74 -3.62 -7.18 -5.99
CA ALA A 74 -4.30 -8.30 -6.64
C ALA A 74 -5.81 -8.34 -6.37
N ILE A 75 -6.25 -7.97 -5.16
CA ILE A 75 -7.68 -8.02 -4.80
C ILE A 75 -8.46 -6.77 -5.25
N GLN A 76 -7.78 -5.62 -5.37
CA GLN A 76 -8.40 -4.33 -5.66
C GLN A 76 -9.28 -4.31 -6.94
N PRO A 77 -8.88 -4.89 -8.08
CA PRO A 77 -9.73 -4.93 -9.28
C PRO A 77 -11.03 -5.70 -9.07
N LYS A 78 -10.98 -6.79 -8.30
CA LYS A 78 -12.17 -7.60 -8.00
C LYS A 78 -13.16 -6.80 -7.14
N VAL A 79 -12.67 -6.08 -6.14
CA VAL A 79 -13.48 -5.20 -5.27
C VAL A 79 -14.14 -4.10 -6.10
N THR A 80 -13.37 -3.40 -6.94
CA THR A 80 -13.88 -2.34 -7.80
C THR A 80 -15.01 -2.85 -8.70
N LYS A 81 -14.78 -3.97 -9.40
CA LYS A 81 -15.80 -4.57 -10.28
C LYS A 81 -17.09 -4.90 -9.52
N LEU A 82 -16.99 -5.54 -8.35
CA LEU A 82 -18.17 -5.88 -7.57
C LEU A 82 -18.96 -4.64 -7.13
N LEU A 83 -18.29 -3.56 -6.77
CA LEU A 83 -18.95 -2.30 -6.38
C LEU A 83 -19.55 -1.55 -7.58
N GLU A 84 -18.95 -1.66 -8.77
CA GLU A 84 -19.52 -1.12 -10.02
C GLU A 84 -20.79 -1.89 -10.43
N ASP A 85 -20.78 -3.21 -10.29
CA ASP A 85 -21.91 -4.07 -10.63
C ASP A 85 -23.11 -3.89 -9.65
N ARG A 86 -22.90 -3.25 -8.48
CA ARG A 86 -23.88 -3.06 -7.39
C ARG A 86 -25.24 -2.59 -7.88
N THR A 87 -25.29 -1.48 -8.62
CA THR A 87 -26.56 -0.86 -9.02
C THR A 87 -27.37 -1.79 -9.90
N SER A 88 -26.71 -2.41 -10.90
CA SER A 88 -27.37 -3.35 -11.81
C SER A 88 -27.90 -4.59 -11.10
N GLU A 89 -27.20 -5.07 -10.07
CA GLU A 89 -27.56 -6.28 -9.33
C GLU A 89 -28.70 -6.03 -8.32
N ILE A 90 -28.71 -4.86 -7.69
CA ILE A 90 -29.82 -4.42 -6.82
C ILE A 90 -31.09 -4.15 -7.65
N GLU A 91 -30.97 -3.52 -8.82
CA GLU A 91 -32.10 -3.33 -9.74
C GLU A 91 -32.65 -4.67 -10.26
N ARG A 92 -31.76 -5.62 -10.56
CA ARG A 92 -32.14 -6.98 -10.98
C ARG A 92 -32.92 -7.72 -9.90
N LEU A 93 -32.61 -7.46 -8.63
CA LEU A 93 -33.35 -7.98 -7.48
C LEU A 93 -34.73 -7.35 -7.32
N SER A 94 -34.84 -6.03 -7.44
CA SER A 94 -36.09 -5.29 -7.19
C SER A 94 -37.11 -5.47 -8.31
N MET A 95 -36.67 -5.63 -9.57
CA MET A 95 -37.56 -5.61 -10.74
C MET A 95 -38.25 -6.95 -11.06
N TYR A 96 -37.67 -8.09 -10.65
CA TYR A 96 -38.14 -9.42 -11.09
C TYR A 96 -38.59 -10.36 -9.96
N GLY A 97 -38.52 -9.92 -8.70
CA GLY A 97 -38.84 -10.75 -7.53
C GLY A 97 -38.03 -12.05 -7.47
N TYR A 98 -38.58 -13.09 -6.84
CA TYR A 98 -37.93 -14.41 -6.65
C TYR A 98 -38.07 -15.36 -7.87
N CYS A 99 -37.95 -14.86 -9.10
CA CYS A 99 -37.94 -15.73 -10.28
C CYS A 99 -36.62 -16.52 -10.37
N SER A 100 -36.69 -17.80 -10.73
CA SER A 100 -35.62 -18.79 -10.54
C SER A 100 -34.30 -18.50 -11.27
N SER A 101 -34.34 -17.88 -12.46
CA SER A 101 -33.11 -17.51 -13.21
C SER A 101 -32.36 -16.36 -12.55
N ASN A 102 -33.07 -15.37 -12.02
CA ASN A 102 -32.48 -14.21 -11.37
C ASN A 102 -31.98 -14.57 -9.97
N PHE A 103 -32.67 -15.49 -9.27
CA PHE A 103 -32.27 -15.99 -7.96
C PHE A 103 -30.87 -16.59 -7.96
N LEU A 104 -30.56 -17.50 -8.90
CA LEU A 104 -29.24 -18.15 -8.95
C LEU A 104 -28.12 -17.15 -9.27
N LEU A 105 -28.34 -16.27 -10.24
CA LEU A 105 -27.37 -15.24 -10.60
C LEU A 105 -27.09 -14.29 -9.43
N THR A 106 -28.13 -13.84 -8.73
CA THR A 106 -27.97 -12.96 -7.55
C THR A 106 -27.30 -13.70 -6.39
N TYR A 107 -27.65 -14.97 -6.17
CA TYR A 107 -26.92 -15.82 -5.22
C TYR A 107 -25.43 -15.88 -5.55
N HIS A 108 -25.06 -16.11 -6.81
CA HIS A 108 -23.67 -16.18 -7.22
C HIS A 108 -22.95 -14.84 -6.99
N TYR A 109 -23.61 -13.73 -7.32
CA TYR A 109 -23.07 -12.40 -7.05
C TYR A 109 -22.92 -12.14 -5.54
N GLY A 110 -23.94 -12.38 -4.72
CA GLY A 110 -23.87 -12.18 -3.26
C GLY A 110 -22.86 -13.09 -2.58
N LYS A 111 -22.71 -14.33 -3.04
CA LYS A 111 -21.63 -15.21 -2.59
C LYS A 111 -20.25 -14.63 -2.94
N ASN A 112 -20.08 -14.12 -4.16
CA ASN A 112 -18.82 -13.49 -4.57
C ASN A 112 -18.50 -12.22 -3.74
N VAL A 113 -19.52 -11.41 -3.41
CA VAL A 113 -19.38 -10.25 -2.52
C VAL A 113 -18.91 -10.69 -1.14
N PHE A 114 -19.61 -11.66 -0.53
CA PHE A 114 -19.28 -12.18 0.79
C PHE A 114 -17.86 -12.77 0.85
N GLU A 115 -17.48 -13.64 -0.09
CA GLU A 115 -16.13 -14.22 -0.15
C GLU A 115 -15.04 -13.16 -0.32
N THR A 116 -15.33 -12.12 -1.12
CA THR A 116 -14.38 -11.02 -1.32
C THR A 116 -14.27 -10.14 -0.08
N LEU A 117 -15.37 -9.86 0.60
CA LEU A 117 -15.41 -9.15 1.88
C LEU A 117 -14.54 -9.86 2.93
N GLU A 118 -14.71 -11.16 3.11
CA GLU A 118 -13.92 -11.95 4.05
C GLU A 118 -12.44 -11.95 3.68
N LYS A 119 -12.11 -12.06 2.39
CA LYS A 119 -10.73 -11.96 1.93
C LYS A 119 -10.11 -10.58 2.20
N VAL A 120 -10.85 -9.49 1.97
CA VAL A 120 -10.37 -8.13 2.28
C VAL A 120 -10.18 -7.94 3.78
N ARG A 121 -11.09 -8.45 4.61
CA ARG A 121 -10.94 -8.44 6.08
C ARG A 121 -9.69 -9.21 6.51
N SER A 122 -9.45 -10.39 5.93
CA SER A 122 -8.26 -11.18 6.20
C SER A 122 -6.97 -10.43 5.86
N ILE A 123 -6.91 -9.75 4.71
CA ILE A 123 -5.77 -8.92 4.30
C ILE A 123 -5.58 -7.73 5.27
N LEU A 124 -6.66 -7.09 5.71
CA LEU A 124 -6.60 -6.02 6.71
C LEU A 124 -6.06 -6.51 8.05
N SER A 125 -6.46 -7.72 8.48
CA SER A 125 -6.00 -8.34 9.72
C SER A 125 -4.55 -8.81 9.64
N SER A 126 -4.06 -9.22 8.46
CA SER A 126 -2.67 -9.61 8.23
C SER A 126 -1.73 -8.43 7.97
N LYS A 127 -2.19 -7.20 8.24
CA LYS A 127 -1.36 -6.00 8.12
C LYS A 127 -0.04 -6.21 8.88
N PRO A 128 1.12 -5.97 8.23
CA PRO A 128 2.40 -5.95 8.91
C PRO A 128 2.36 -4.95 10.07
N CYS A 129 2.50 -5.44 11.29
CA CYS A 129 2.64 -4.62 12.48
C CYS A 129 4.13 -4.32 12.67
N GLY A 130 4.51 -3.11 12.31
CA GLY A 130 5.85 -2.61 12.59
C GLY A 130 5.85 -1.11 12.41
N GLU A 131 6.34 -0.40 13.42
CA GLU A 131 7.18 0.77 13.14
C GLU A 131 8.14 0.33 12.03
N VAL A 132 8.23 1.05 10.91
CA VAL A 132 9.11 0.66 9.80
C VAL A 132 10.55 0.76 10.30
N VAL A 133 11.01 -0.24 11.06
CA VAL A 133 12.37 -0.38 11.54
C VAL A 133 13.14 -0.95 10.38
N ALA A 134 13.35 -0.10 9.40
CA ALA A 134 14.22 -0.42 8.30
C ALA A 134 15.64 -0.58 8.86
N ARG A 135 16.31 -1.67 8.48
CA ARG A 135 17.74 -1.83 8.78
C ARG A 135 18.49 -0.70 8.06
N ARG A 136 19.13 0.19 8.83
CA ARG A 136 20.19 1.08 8.31
C ARG A 136 21.22 0.20 7.60
N ILE A 137 21.22 0.24 6.27
CA ILE A 137 22.44 -0.06 5.53
C ILE A 137 23.26 1.21 5.68
N LEU A 138 24.13 1.24 6.67
CA LEU A 138 25.17 2.28 6.72
C LEU A 138 25.89 2.18 5.37
N PRO A 139 26.01 3.28 4.60
CA PRO A 139 26.88 3.28 3.43
C PRO A 139 28.27 2.79 3.86
N PRO A 140 29.01 2.07 3.00
CA PRO A 140 30.37 1.65 3.33
C PRO A 140 31.13 2.84 3.90
N GLY A 141 31.68 2.67 5.11
CA GLY A 141 32.38 3.75 5.81
C GLY A 141 33.37 4.40 4.87
N VAL A 142 33.14 5.67 4.54
CA VAL A 142 34.11 6.45 3.78
C VAL A 142 35.31 6.59 4.69
N ASN A 143 36.40 5.89 4.36
CA ASN A 143 37.66 5.98 5.08
C ASN A 143 38.02 7.45 5.25
N ASP A 144 38.18 7.89 6.50
CA ASP A 144 38.72 9.20 6.84
C ASP A 144 40.17 9.24 6.34
N ILE A 145 40.36 9.87 5.17
CA ILE A 145 41.69 10.27 4.73
C ILE A 145 41.91 11.66 5.31
N ASP A 146 42.84 11.73 6.26
CA ASP A 146 43.28 12.96 6.90
C ASP A 146 43.59 14.02 5.82
N THR A 147 42.82 15.11 5.82
CA THR A 147 42.87 16.10 4.75
C THR A 147 43.70 17.29 5.23
N GLN A 148 44.86 17.49 4.61
CA GLN A 148 45.59 18.75 4.74
C GLN A 148 44.64 19.93 4.45
N ARG A 149 44.69 20.96 5.29
CA ARG A 149 43.95 22.22 5.09
C ARG A 149 44.34 22.83 3.74
N THR A 150 43.48 22.69 2.74
CA THR A 150 43.54 23.47 1.50
C THR A 150 42.94 24.84 1.75
N VAL A 151 43.74 25.89 1.58
CA VAL A 151 43.32 27.30 1.66
C VAL A 151 42.84 27.79 0.29
N GLY A 152 41.78 28.60 0.26
CA GLY A 152 41.28 29.28 -0.96
C GLY A 152 39.96 28.77 -1.54
N LEU A 153 39.26 27.84 -0.86
CA LEU A 153 37.96 27.29 -1.27
C LEU A 153 36.82 27.67 -0.30
N GLU A 154 37.09 28.51 0.70
CA GLU A 154 36.20 28.78 1.83
C GLU A 154 34.89 29.42 1.39
N LYS A 155 34.97 30.42 0.50
CA LYS A 155 33.78 31.10 -0.03
C LYS A 155 32.89 30.16 -0.83
N THR A 156 33.49 29.37 -1.73
CA THR A 156 32.75 28.39 -2.55
C THR A 156 32.14 27.28 -1.68
N LEU A 157 32.82 26.90 -0.58
CA LEU A 157 32.29 25.97 0.41
C LEU A 157 31.08 26.54 1.14
N GLU A 158 31.12 27.81 1.54
CA GLU A 158 29.97 28.48 2.17
C GLU A 158 28.79 28.62 1.22
N ASP A 159 29.02 29.05 -0.02
CA ASP A 159 27.98 29.19 -1.03
C ASP A 159 27.32 27.84 -1.34
N ALA A 160 28.12 26.80 -1.61
CA ALA A 160 27.61 25.45 -1.85
C ALA A 160 26.86 24.89 -0.63
N TRP A 161 27.34 25.18 0.58
CA TRP A 161 26.70 24.75 1.81
C TRP A 161 25.35 25.46 2.04
N SER A 162 25.26 26.76 1.74
CA SER A 162 24.00 27.51 1.84
C SER A 162 22.95 26.91 0.90
N LEU A 163 23.32 26.68 -0.37
CA LEU A 163 22.45 26.10 -1.39
C LEU A 163 21.97 24.69 -1.02
N LEU A 164 22.83 23.86 -0.42
CA LEU A 164 22.45 22.52 0.05
C LEU A 164 21.49 22.51 1.24
N MET A 165 21.47 23.59 2.04
CA MET A 165 20.59 23.69 3.21
C MET A 165 19.22 24.31 2.86
N GLU A 166 19.04 24.81 1.64
CA GLU A 166 17.77 25.35 1.16
C GLU A 166 16.76 24.22 0.91
N LYS A 167 15.53 24.36 1.43
CA LYS A 167 14.49 23.31 1.40
C LYS A 167 14.04 22.91 -0.02
N GLU A 168 14.28 23.76 -1.01
CA GLU A 168 13.82 23.59 -2.39
C GLU A 168 14.89 22.94 -3.30
N VAL A 169 16.14 22.80 -2.83
CA VAL A 169 17.24 22.25 -3.63
C VAL A 169 17.36 20.74 -3.39
N GLY A 170 16.99 19.93 -4.39
CA GLY A 170 17.11 18.47 -4.33
C GLY A 170 18.48 17.91 -4.75
N ILE A 171 19.20 18.60 -5.65
CA ILE A 171 20.48 18.15 -6.22
C ILE A 171 21.39 19.36 -6.50
N LEU A 172 22.64 19.32 -6.04
CA LEU A 172 23.68 20.30 -6.37
C LEU A 172 24.75 19.69 -7.30
N GLY A 173 24.92 20.27 -8.49
CA GLY A 173 25.97 19.89 -9.44
C GLY A 173 27.19 20.82 -9.36
N ILE A 174 28.39 20.26 -9.22
CA ILE A 174 29.67 21.01 -9.23
C ILE A 174 30.44 20.66 -10.51
N TYR A 175 30.67 21.64 -11.39
CA TYR A 175 31.35 21.46 -12.69
C TYR A 175 32.55 22.41 -12.85
N GLY A 176 33.45 22.12 -13.80
CA GLY A 176 34.62 22.95 -14.08
C GLY A 176 35.85 22.17 -14.57
N MET A 177 36.93 22.88 -14.86
CA MET A 177 38.18 22.31 -15.38
C MET A 177 38.83 21.30 -14.42
N GLY A 178 39.62 20.36 -14.94
CA GLY A 178 40.39 19.42 -14.12
C GLY A 178 41.38 20.14 -13.19
N GLY A 179 41.62 19.61 -11.98
CA GLY A 179 42.59 20.20 -11.04
C GLY A 179 42.10 21.37 -10.18
N ILE A 180 40.93 21.96 -10.46
CA ILE A 180 40.38 23.10 -9.69
C ILE A 180 39.85 22.75 -8.29
N GLY A 181 40.00 21.49 -7.85
CA GLY A 181 39.61 21.09 -6.49
C GLY A 181 38.13 20.75 -6.28
N LYS A 182 37.34 20.45 -7.33
CA LYS A 182 35.92 20.03 -7.18
C LYS A 182 35.73 18.86 -6.22
N THR A 183 36.55 17.82 -6.34
CA THR A 183 36.53 16.67 -5.43
C THR A 183 36.99 17.05 -4.03
N THR A 184 37.91 18.02 -3.91
CA THR A 184 38.37 18.57 -2.62
C THR A 184 37.24 19.33 -1.92
N LEU A 185 36.47 20.12 -2.67
CA LEU A 185 35.30 20.83 -2.16
C LEU A 185 34.22 19.85 -1.65
N LEU A 186 33.92 18.79 -2.42
CA LEU A 186 33.01 17.73 -1.99
C LEU A 186 33.47 17.04 -0.69
N LYS A 187 34.77 16.79 -0.54
CA LYS A 187 35.33 16.26 0.72
C LYS A 187 35.09 17.21 1.90
N GLN A 188 35.32 18.51 1.72
CA GLN A 188 35.09 19.50 2.78
C GLN A 188 33.61 19.64 3.17
N ILE A 189 32.69 19.57 2.20
CA ILE A 189 31.24 19.53 2.45
C ILE A 189 30.88 18.30 3.29
N ASN A 190 31.41 17.13 2.94
CA ASN A 190 31.18 15.89 3.68
C ASN A 190 31.65 16.00 5.14
N GLU A 191 32.84 16.57 5.38
CA GLU A 191 33.35 16.79 6.74
C GLU A 191 32.52 17.82 7.52
N LYS A 192 32.09 18.91 6.88
CA LYS A 192 31.21 19.91 7.50
C LYS A 192 29.86 19.29 7.90
N SER A 193 29.34 18.36 7.09
CA SER A 193 28.15 17.58 7.39
C SER A 193 28.34 16.64 8.59
N LYS A 194 29.41 15.83 8.60
CA LYS A 194 29.75 14.95 9.73
C LYS A 194 29.87 15.71 11.06
N ARG A 195 30.53 16.87 11.06
CA ARG A 195 30.69 17.71 12.28
C ARG A 195 29.37 18.25 12.83
N ARG A 196 28.33 18.35 12.00
CA ARG A 196 26.99 18.76 12.43
C ARG A 196 26.25 17.59 13.07
N SER A 197 26.33 16.40 12.49
CA SER A 197 25.68 15.17 13.00
C SER A 197 26.24 14.65 14.34
N VAL A 198 27.34 15.19 14.85
CA VAL A 198 27.93 14.85 16.17
C VAL A 198 27.48 15.82 17.27
N LYS A 199 26.81 16.93 16.92
CA LYS A 199 26.37 17.97 17.87
C LYS A 199 24.87 17.96 18.17
N ASP A 200 24.09 17.15 17.46
CA ASP A 200 22.67 16.89 17.68
C ASP A 200 22.49 15.48 18.27
#